data_AF-A0A8J3YZG1-F1
#
_entry.id   AF-A0A8J3YZG1-F1
#
_cell.length_a   1.000
_cell.length_b   1.000
_cell.length_c   1.000
_cell.angle_alpha   90.00
_cell.angle_beta   90.00
_cell.angle_gamma   90.00
#
_symmetry.space_group_name_H-M   'P 1'
#
loop_
_entity.id
_entity.type
_entity.pdbx_description
1 polymer ?
#
loop_
_entity_poly.entity_id
_entity_poly.type
_entity_poly.pdbx_seq_one_letter_code
_entity_poly.pdbx_strand_id
1 'polypeptide(L)'
;MLGVDRDSKGEQHVLELQVLAGDPSAEEIAAVTVVLLSGSGADVAGEVPAPVSRWRASAIPGAAGRPGPGAWRASALPAQR
;
A
#
# COMPACT_ATOMS: atom_id res chain seq x y z
N MET A 1 -29.59 -2.58 31.67
CA MET A 1 -28.73 -1.54 31.05
C MET A 1 -27.30 -2.03 31.16
N LEU A 2 -26.87 -2.93 30.26
CA LEU A 2 -25.48 -3.40 30.19
C LEU A 2 -24.76 -2.53 29.16
N GLY A 3 -23.74 -1.80 29.59
CA GLY A 3 -22.85 -1.07 28.70
C GLY A 3 -22.10 -2.07 27.83
N VAL A 4 -22.35 -2.02 26.52
CA VAL A 4 -21.46 -2.62 25.54
C VAL A 4 -20.15 -1.85 25.63
N ASP A 5 -19.11 -2.52 26.11
CA ASP A 5 -17.74 -2.08 26.01
C ASP A 5 -17.45 -1.77 24.54
N ARG A 6 -17.31 -0.48 24.21
CA ARG A 6 -16.94 0.01 22.87
C ARG A 6 -15.42 0.04 22.68
N ASP A 7 -14.65 -0.46 23.64
CA ASP A 7 -13.19 -0.38 23.67
C ASP A 7 -12.50 -1.64 23.13
N SER A 8 -13.26 -2.53 22.47
CA SER A 8 -12.70 -3.47 21.50
C SER A 8 -12.23 -2.71 20.25
N LYS A 9 -11.20 -1.87 20.43
CA LYS A 9 -10.43 -1.21 19.39
C LYS A 9 -9.89 -2.33 18.52
N GLY A 10 -10.56 -2.57 17.39
CA GLY A 10 -10.29 -3.68 16.49
C GLY A 10 -8.80 -3.88 16.36
N GLU A 11 -8.32 -5.03 16.83
CA GLU A 11 -6.98 -5.50 16.55
C GLU A 11 -6.91 -5.58 15.03
N GLN A 12 -6.39 -4.53 14.41
CA GLN A 12 -6.07 -4.57 13.01
C GLN A 12 -4.98 -5.62 12.90
N HIS A 13 -5.36 -6.79 12.42
CA HIS A 13 -4.44 -7.87 12.11
C HIS A 13 -3.50 -7.32 11.04
N VAL A 14 -2.35 -6.80 11.46
CA VAL A 14 -1.32 -6.32 10.54
C VAL A 14 -0.81 -7.57 9.84
N LEU A 15 -1.24 -7.78 8.60
CA LEU A 15 -0.66 -8.79 7.73
C LEU A 15 0.76 -8.35 7.41
N GLU A 16 1.75 -8.96 8.06
CA GLU A 16 3.16 -8.72 7.79
C GLU A 16 3.61 -9.61 6.64
N LEU A 17 4.00 -8.99 5.51
CA LEU A 17 4.61 -9.68 4.38
C LEU A 17 6.12 -9.44 4.39
N GLN A 18 6.90 -10.53 4.49
CA GLN A 18 8.36 -10.49 4.40
C GLN A 18 8.82 -11.06 3.06
N VAL A 19 9.74 -10.34 2.39
CA VAL A 19 10.33 -10.78 1.12
C VAL A 19 11.64 -11.51 1.41
N LEU A 20 11.66 -12.82 1.15
CA LEU A 20 12.83 -13.66 1.39
C LEU A 20 13.77 -13.77 0.18
N ALA A 21 13.23 -13.66 -1.03
CA ALA A 21 13.94 -13.78 -2.30
C ALA A 21 13.36 -12.85 -3.37
N GLY A 22 14.18 -12.46 -4.36
CA GLY A 22 13.81 -11.51 -5.41
C GLY A 22 13.45 -12.12 -6.77
N ASP A 23 13.40 -13.45 -6.88
CA ASP A 23 13.07 -14.18 -8.11
C ASP A 23 11.99 -15.25 -7.83
N PRO A 24 10.75 -14.80 -7.53
CA PRO A 24 9.66 -15.73 -7.22
C PRO A 24 9.17 -16.48 -8.46
N SER A 25 8.72 -17.71 -8.27
CA SER A 25 8.07 -18.49 -9.33
C SER A 25 6.67 -17.94 -9.67
N ALA A 26 6.12 -18.34 -10.82
CA ALA A 26 4.77 -17.95 -11.23
C ALA A 26 3.70 -18.44 -10.23
N GLU A 27 3.90 -19.63 -9.65
CA GLU A 27 3.03 -20.22 -8.65
C GLU A 27 3.05 -19.44 -7.33
N GLU A 28 4.21 -18.96 -6.92
CA GLU A 28 4.37 -18.15 -5.70
C GLU A 28 3.65 -16.80 -5.84
N ILE A 29 3.79 -16.17 -7.01
CA ILE A 29 3.03 -14.95 -7.34
C ILE A 29 1.52 -15.20 -7.31
N ALA A 30 1.06 -16.33 -7.87
CA ALA A 30 -0.35 -16.69 -7.86
C ALA A 30 -0.87 -16.90 -6.43
N ALA A 31 -0.11 -17.58 -5.57
CA ALA A 31 -0.48 -17.82 -4.18
C ALA A 31 -0.63 -16.51 -3.39
N VAL A 32 0.33 -15.58 -3.51
CA VAL A 32 0.26 -14.26 -2.86
C VAL A 32 -0.97 -13.49 -3.34
N THR A 33 -1.27 -13.55 -4.63
CA THR A 33 -2.44 -12.87 -5.21
C THR A 33 -3.75 -13.39 -4.63
N VAL A 34 -3.90 -14.72 -4.49
CA VAL A 34 -5.10 -15.33 -3.88
C VAL A 34 -5.30 -14.89 -2.43
N VAL A 35 -4.22 -14.82 -1.65
CA VAL A 35 -4.27 -14.36 -0.25
C VAL A 35 -4.73 -12.90 -0.18
N LEU A 36 -4.17 -12.03 -1.02
CA LEU A 36 -4.53 -10.61 -1.06
C LEU A 36 -5.99 -10.42 -1.46
N LEU A 37 -6.47 -11.13 -2.48
CA LEU A 37 -7.88 -11.07 -2.90
C LEU A 37 -8.83 -11.55 -1.79
N SER A 38 -8.46 -12.58 -1.04
CA SER A 38 -9.26 -13.10 0.07
C SER A 38 -9.39 -12.11 1.23
N GLY A 39 -8.36 -11.30 1.49
CA GLY A 39 -8.38 -10.25 2.53
C GLY A 39 -9.06 -8.95 2.11
N SER A 40 -9.32 -8.75 0.81
CA SER A 40 -9.84 -7.48 0.26
C SER A 40 -11.37 -7.35 0.34
N GLY A 41 -12.09 -8.44 0.64
CA GLY A 41 -13.56 -8.49 0.59
C GLY A 41 -14.30 -7.90 1.80
N ALA A 42 -13.60 -7.25 2.75
CA ALA A 42 -14.24 -6.61 3.88
C ALA A 42 -14.76 -5.20 3.49
N ASP A 43 -15.93 -5.16 2.87
CA ASP A 43 -16.69 -3.91 2.68
C ASP A 43 -17.04 -3.31 4.05
N VAL A 44 -16.27 -2.33 4.47
CA VAL A 44 -16.60 -1.49 5.62
C VAL A 44 -17.68 -0.51 5.16
N ALA A 45 -18.94 -0.83 5.48
CA ALA A 45 -20.06 0.07 5.35
C ALA A 45 -19.89 1.28 6.29
N GLY A 46 -19.19 2.29 5.81
CA GLY A 46 -18.97 3.56 6.48
C GLY A 46 -18.04 4.40 5.62
N GLU A 47 -18.32 5.70 5.48
CA GLU A 47 -17.46 6.62 4.75
C GLU A 47 -16.17 6.86 5.54
N VAL A 48 -15.29 5.86 5.48
CA VAL A 48 -13.89 5.97 5.87
C VAL A 48 -13.20 6.68 4.71
N PRO A 49 -12.48 7.79 4.94
CA PRO A 49 -11.69 8.40 3.89
C PRO A 49 -10.78 7.33 3.30
N ALA A 50 -10.89 7.10 1.99
CA ALA A 50 -10.16 6.03 1.33
C ALA A 50 -8.67 6.16 1.68
N PRO A 51 -8.02 5.10 2.19
CA PRO A 51 -6.61 5.18 2.57
C PRO A 51 -5.80 5.65 1.36
N VAL A 52 -5.03 6.73 1.55
CA VAL A 52 -4.14 7.27 0.51
C VAL A 52 -3.04 6.25 0.25
N SER A 53 -3.23 5.45 -0.80
CA SER A 53 -2.21 4.48 -1.23
C SER A 53 -0.95 5.23 -1.66
N ARG A 54 0.16 5.02 -0.95
CA ARG A 54 1.48 5.56 -1.32
C ARG A 54 1.91 5.12 -2.71
N TRP A 55 1.51 3.91 -3.13
CA TRP A 55 1.70 3.39 -4.48
C TRP A 55 0.88 4.14 -5.52
N ARG A 56 -0.39 4.43 -5.21
CA ARG A 56 -1.23 5.24 -6.09
C ARG A 56 -0.71 6.68 -6.18
N ALA A 57 -0.25 7.24 -5.08
CA ALA A 57 0.32 8.59 -5.02
C ALA A 57 1.64 8.70 -5.81
N SER A 58 2.47 7.65 -5.87
CA SER A 58 3.68 7.63 -6.70
C SER A 58 3.38 7.41 -8.19
N ALA A 59 2.30 6.70 -8.51
CA ALA A 59 1.84 6.49 -9.88
C ALA A 59 1.15 7.73 -10.48
N ILE A 60 0.64 8.64 -9.64
CA ILE A 60 0.14 9.95 -10.06
C ILE A 60 1.34 10.89 -10.22
N PRO A 61 1.59 11.47 -11.40
CA PRO A 61 2.65 12.45 -11.57
C PRO A 61 2.45 13.68 -10.67
N GLY A 62 3.06 13.66 -9.48
CA GLY A 62 3.12 14.81 -8.59
C GLY A 62 4.22 15.76 -9.06
N ALA A 63 3.87 17.01 -9.32
CA ALA A 63 4.82 18.01 -9.82
C ALA A 63 5.94 18.29 -8.81
N ALA A 64 7.15 17.81 -9.14
CA ALA A 64 8.44 18.32 -8.66
C ALA A 64 9.61 18.00 -9.60
N GLY A 65 9.44 17.09 -10.57
CA GLY A 65 10.43 16.88 -11.63
C GLY A 65 10.25 17.91 -12.74
N ARG A 66 11.31 18.64 -13.11
CA ARG A 66 11.34 19.38 -14.38
C ARG A 66 11.49 18.36 -15.51
N PRO A 67 10.48 18.15 -16.38
CA PRO A 67 10.63 17.25 -17.51
C PRO A 67 11.74 17.77 -18.43
N GLY A 68 12.63 16.89 -18.85
CA GLY A 68 13.75 17.25 -19.72
C GLY A 68 14.70 16.07 -19.96
N PRO A 69 15.61 16.17 -20.94
CA PRO A 69 16.62 15.16 -21.18
C PRO A 69 17.44 14.88 -19.90
N GLY A 70 17.50 13.62 -19.48
CA GLY A 70 18.22 13.22 -18.26
C GLY A 70 17.48 13.44 -16.95
N ALA A 71 16.21 13.87 -16.97
CA ALA A 71 15.42 14.09 -15.74
C ALA A 71 15.32 12.84 -14.84
N TRP A 72 15.25 11.64 -15.42
CA TRP A 72 15.24 10.38 -14.67
C TRP A 72 16.57 10.07 -13.95
N ARG A 73 17.69 10.60 -14.43
CA ARG A 73 18.98 10.49 -13.73
C ARG A 73 19.07 11.51 -12.61
N ALA A 74 18.53 12.71 -12.84
CA ALA A 74 18.50 13.77 -11.85
C ALA A 74 17.57 13.43 -10.66
N SER A 75 16.51 12.64 -10.87
CA SER A 75 15.64 12.19 -9.77
C SER A 75 16.31 11.24 -8.78
N ALA A 76 17.45 10.64 -9.14
CA ALA A 76 18.25 9.81 -8.25
C ALA A 76 19.25 10.63 -7.41
N LEU A 77 19.41 11.93 -7.70
CA LEU A 77 20.27 12.82 -6.93
C LEU A 77 19.49 13.43 -5.75
N PRO A 78 20.13 13.63 -4.59
CA PRO A 78 19.48 14.30 -3.46
C PRO A 78 19.01 15.70 -3.87
N ALA A 79 17.81 16.08 -3.45
CA ALA A 79 17.36 17.45 -3.60
C ALA A 79 18.28 18.37 -2.80
N GLN A 80 19.05 19.20 -3.48
CA GLN A 80 19.83 20.28 -2.87
C GLN A 80 18.83 21.31 -2.34
N ARG A 81 18.79 21.49 -1.02
CA ARG A 81 17.88 22.42 -0.33
C ARG A 81 18.51 23.81 -0.23
#